data_AF-A0A098G4T7-F1
#
_entry.id   AF-A0A098G4T7-F1
#
_cell.length_a   1.000
_cell.length_b   1.000
_cell.length_c   1.000
_cell.angle_alpha   90.00
_cell.angle_beta   90.00
_cell.angle_gamma   90.00
#
_symmetry.space_group_name_H-M   'P 1'
#
loop_
_entity.id
_entity.type
_entity.pdbx_description
1 polymer ?
#
loop_
_entity_poly.entity_id
_entity_poly.type
_entity_poly.pdbx_seq_one_letter_code
_entity_poly.pdbx_strand_id
1 'polypeptide(L)'
;MSNNEKDYTPINIETLILVAVWAPPFIFQGSFKIIDKKSHTEHLLFYRCQSEKTAKTDILEHEFSPYDYQLTHLYCVAEQGQCTFLQYLSEDALYLLKYAFYVSLTQMIRNDNHYPTYMDEVALMTISKRVGEVLKEGRDIQDDAHLGFAVAMDFNPTEPLGQAAVISLLSSVAQ
;
A
#
# COMPACT_ATOMS: atom_id res chain seq x y z
N MET A 1 -22.77 -22.91 27.90
CA MET A 1 -21.70 -21.89 27.75
C MET A 1 -21.63 -21.57 26.26
N SER A 2 -22.12 -20.40 25.84
CA SER A 2 -22.08 -20.01 24.43
C SER A 2 -20.65 -19.65 24.06
N ASN A 3 -20.09 -20.32 23.05
CA ASN A 3 -18.90 -19.83 22.36
C ASN A 3 -19.28 -18.50 21.70
N ASN A 4 -18.85 -17.38 22.28
CA ASN A 4 -18.75 -16.12 21.53
C ASN A 4 -17.58 -16.31 20.56
N GLU A 5 -17.84 -16.87 19.38
CA GLU A 5 -16.97 -16.64 18.25
C GLU A 5 -16.92 -15.11 18.05
N LYS A 6 -15.77 -14.51 18.39
CA LYS A 6 -15.55 -13.10 18.11
C LYS A 6 -15.53 -12.96 16.60
N ASP A 7 -16.58 -12.37 16.06
CA ASP A 7 -16.76 -12.21 14.62
C ASP A 7 -15.84 -11.09 14.09
N TYR A 8 -14.56 -11.42 13.94
CA TYR A 8 -13.56 -10.54 13.39
C TYR A 8 -13.80 -10.28 11.90
N THR A 9 -13.39 -9.10 11.42
CA THR A 9 -13.61 -8.66 10.05
C THR A 9 -12.33 -8.91 9.26
N PRO A 10 -12.31 -9.93 8.38
CA PRO A 10 -11.16 -10.15 7.54
C PRO A 10 -11.16 -9.16 6.38
N ILE A 11 -9.98 -8.68 6.02
CA ILE A 11 -9.77 -7.81 4.85
C ILE A 11 -8.70 -8.40 3.94
N ASN A 12 -8.70 -7.95 2.69
CA ASN A 12 -7.55 -8.13 1.80
C ASN A 12 -6.98 -6.74 1.48
N ILE A 13 -5.66 -6.62 1.46
CA ILE A 13 -4.96 -5.42 1.00
C ILE A 13 -4.07 -5.83 -0.17
N GLU A 14 -4.43 -5.38 -1.37
CA GLU A 14 -3.57 -5.47 -2.54
C GLU A 14 -2.71 -4.21 -2.61
N THR A 15 -1.40 -4.38 -2.56
CA THR A 15 -0.44 -3.30 -2.71
C THR A 15 0.16 -3.35 -4.10
N LEU A 16 0.02 -2.26 -4.84
CA LEU A 16 0.69 -2.03 -6.11
C LEU A 16 1.85 -1.07 -5.89
N ILE A 17 3.04 -1.41 -6.37
CA ILE A 17 4.23 -0.55 -6.47
C ILE A 17 4.42 -0.25 -7.96
N LEU A 18 4.10 0.97 -8.37
CA LEU A 18 4.21 1.44 -9.76
C LEU A 18 5.58 2.03 -10.07
N VAL A 19 6.12 2.76 -9.09
CA VAL A 19 7.39 3.48 -9.19
C VAL A 19 8.25 3.06 -8.00
N ALA A 20 9.49 2.67 -8.27
CA ALA A 20 10.49 2.38 -7.27
C ALA A 20 11.81 3.09 -7.66
N VAL A 21 12.12 4.18 -6.97
CA VAL A 21 13.37 4.94 -7.13
C VAL A 21 14.32 4.51 -6.02
N TRP A 22 15.40 3.83 -6.42
CA TRP A 22 16.41 3.27 -5.50
C TRP A 22 17.58 4.21 -5.23
N ALA A 23 17.43 5.50 -5.52
CA ALA A 23 18.37 6.54 -5.11
C ALA A 23 17.93 7.10 -3.74
N PRO A 24 18.82 7.19 -2.72
CA PRO A 24 18.43 7.69 -1.41
C PRO A 24 17.92 9.15 -1.43
N PRO A 25 16.87 9.48 -0.67
CA PRO A 25 16.02 8.51 0.05
C PRO A 25 15.18 7.71 -0.96
N PHE A 26 15.01 6.41 -0.73
CA PHE A 26 14.25 5.56 -1.65
C PHE A 26 12.79 6.02 -1.74
N ILE A 27 12.27 6.17 -2.95
CA ILE A 27 10.90 6.65 -3.18
C ILE A 27 10.08 5.57 -3.87
N PHE A 28 8.90 5.30 -3.31
CA PHE A 28 7.94 4.35 -3.87
C PHE A 28 6.59 5.01 -4.05
N GLN A 29 5.95 4.73 -5.19
CA GLN A 29 4.60 5.23 -5.47
C GLN A 29 3.73 4.12 -6.03
N GLY A 30 2.45 4.17 -5.70
CA GLY A 30 1.51 3.16 -6.13
C GLY A 30 0.16 3.30 -5.43
N SER A 31 -0.51 2.16 -5.24
CA SER A 31 -1.84 2.15 -4.61
C SER A 31 -2.04 0.97 -3.66
N PHE A 32 -2.91 1.17 -2.68
CA PHE A 32 -3.53 0.12 -1.89
C PHE A 32 -4.97 -0.07 -2.33
N LYS A 33 -5.36 -1.29 -2.69
CA LYS A 33 -6.76 -1.69 -2.82
C LYS A 33 -7.13 -2.48 -1.57
N ILE A 34 -8.04 -1.92 -0.77
CA ILE A 34 -8.51 -2.53 0.47
C ILE A 34 -9.88 -3.12 0.20
N ILE A 35 -10.06 -4.40 0.49
CA ILE A 35 -11.30 -5.14 0.27
C ILE A 35 -11.80 -5.65 1.62
N ASP A 36 -12.97 -5.17 2.04
CA ASP A 36 -13.69 -5.76 3.17
C ASP A 36 -14.37 -7.05 2.71
N LYS A 37 -13.95 -8.20 3.25
CA LYS A 37 -14.48 -9.50 2.83
C LYS A 37 -15.90 -9.77 3.34
N LYS A 38 -16.40 -9.01 4.33
CA LYS A 38 -17.78 -9.13 4.82
C LYS A 38 -18.75 -8.32 3.99
N SER A 39 -18.45 -7.05 3.74
CA SER A 39 -19.32 -6.17 2.97
C SER A 39 -19.08 -6.21 1.46
N HIS A 40 -17.97 -6.81 1.02
CA HIS A 40 -17.50 -6.80 -0.37
C HIS A 40 -17.28 -5.38 -0.93
N THR A 41 -17.03 -4.42 -0.04
CA THR A 41 -16.68 -3.04 -0.43
C THR A 41 -15.19 -2.94 -0.73
N GLU A 42 -14.86 -2.10 -1.70
CA GLU A 42 -13.48 -1.87 -2.15
C GLU A 42 -13.13 -0.39 -2.02
N HIS A 43 -11.94 -0.12 -1.50
CA HIS A 43 -11.42 1.23 -1.33
C HIS A 43 -10.03 1.34 -1.95
N LEU A 44 -9.82 2.36 -2.77
CA LEU A 44 -8.55 2.60 -3.46
C LEU A 44 -7.86 3.83 -2.88
N LEU A 45 -6.65 3.62 -2.36
CA LEU A 45 -5.77 4.67 -1.87
C LEU A 45 -4.51 4.74 -2.73
N PHE A 46 -4.08 5.94 -3.07
CA PHE A 46 -2.80 6.19 -3.74
C PHE A 46 -1.80 6.71 -2.74
N TYR A 47 -0.54 6.26 -2.85
CA TYR A 47 0.49 6.60 -1.89
C TYR A 47 1.78 7.08 -2.54
N ARG A 48 2.53 7.88 -1.76
CA ARG A 48 3.97 8.08 -1.91
C ARG A 48 4.66 7.72 -0.60
N CYS A 49 5.47 6.68 -0.64
CA CYS A 49 6.28 6.20 0.48
C CYS A 49 7.75 6.60 0.28
N GLN A 50 8.40 6.99 1.37
CA GLN A 50 9.83 7.27 1.42
C GLN A 50 10.50 6.36 2.46
N SER A 51 11.69 5.86 2.15
CA SER A 51 12.54 5.13 3.10
C SER A 51 13.94 5.72 3.14
N GLU A 52 14.48 5.87 4.35
CA GLU A 52 15.85 6.35 4.59
C GLU A 52 16.90 5.22 4.48
N LYS A 53 16.47 3.98 4.19
CA LYS A 53 17.40 2.89 3.91
C LYS A 53 18.27 3.24 2.70
N THR A 54 19.54 2.86 2.75
CA THR A 54 20.53 3.24 1.76
C THR A 54 20.90 2.08 0.82
N ALA A 55 20.63 0.83 1.22
CA ALA A 55 20.78 -0.35 0.36
C ALA A 55 19.49 -1.17 0.26
N LYS A 56 19.24 -1.75 -0.93
CA LYS A 56 18.13 -2.71 -1.14
C LYS A 56 18.20 -3.91 -0.18
N THR A 57 19.42 -4.37 0.13
CA THR A 57 19.67 -5.49 1.05
C THR A 57 19.18 -5.20 2.47
N ASP A 58 19.23 -3.95 2.92
CA ASP A 58 18.77 -3.54 4.25
C ASP A 58 17.26 -3.78 4.45
N ILE A 59 16.49 -3.85 3.36
CA ILE A 59 15.06 -4.17 3.39
C ILE A 59 14.85 -5.68 3.63
N LEU A 60 15.75 -6.52 3.12
CA LEU A 60 15.63 -7.99 3.25
C LEU A 60 16.18 -8.52 4.58
N GLU A 61 17.21 -7.87 5.12
CA GLU A 61 17.97 -8.36 6.27
C GLU A 61 17.40 -7.91 7.62
N HIS A 62 16.65 -6.82 7.64
CA HIS A 62 16.09 -6.26 8.88
C HIS A 62 14.62 -6.65 9.06
N GLU A 63 14.22 -6.85 10.31
CA GLU A 63 12.81 -7.03 10.66
C GLU A 63 11.99 -5.78 10.31
N PHE A 64 10.68 -5.98 10.14
CA PHE A 64 9.76 -4.89 9.85
C PHE A 64 9.79 -3.83 10.96
N SER A 65 10.04 -2.59 10.56
CA SER A 65 9.85 -1.40 11.39
C SER A 65 8.90 -0.43 10.65
N PRO A 66 7.78 -0.01 11.27
CA PRO A 66 6.88 0.97 10.66
C PRO A 66 7.52 2.37 10.54
N TYR A 67 8.64 2.62 11.23
CA TYR A 67 9.36 3.89 11.16
C TYR A 67 10.28 3.98 9.92
N ASP A 68 10.58 2.84 9.29
CA ASP A 68 11.44 2.78 8.09
C ASP A 68 10.71 3.23 6.81
N TYR A 69 9.38 3.37 6.89
CA TYR A 69 8.50 3.67 5.77
C TYR A 69 7.61 4.87 6.09
N GLN A 70 7.94 6.01 5.50
CA GLN A 70 7.20 7.25 5.66
C GLN A 70 6.21 7.44 4.50
N LEU A 71 4.92 7.28 4.78
CA LEU A 71 3.85 7.68 3.84
C LEU A 71 3.76 9.22 3.83
N THR A 72 4.44 9.83 2.86
CA THR A 72 4.46 11.30 2.68
C THR A 72 3.19 11.82 2.00
N HIS A 73 2.55 10.98 1.18
CA HIS A 73 1.26 11.26 0.57
C HIS A 73 0.40 10.01 0.66
N LEU A 74 -0.86 10.19 1.02
CA LEU A 74 -1.89 9.15 0.96
C LEU A 74 -3.21 9.85 0.67
N TYR A 75 -3.87 9.47 -0.41
CA TYR A 75 -5.12 10.10 -0.84
C TYR A 75 -6.04 9.10 -1.52
N CYS A 76 -7.35 9.35 -1.40
CA CYS A 76 -8.36 8.65 -2.18
C CYS A 76 -8.79 9.51 -3.38
N VAL A 77 -9.29 8.87 -4.43
CA VAL A 77 -9.97 9.55 -5.53
C VAL A 77 -11.46 9.42 -5.28
N ALA A 78 -12.09 10.48 -4.80
CA ALA A 78 -13.55 10.57 -4.68
C ALA A 78 -14.13 11.25 -5.92
N GLU A 79 -15.43 11.09 -6.15
CA GLU A 79 -16.14 11.72 -7.29
C GLU A 79 -16.00 13.25 -7.34
N GLN A 80 -15.65 13.88 -6.21
CA GLN A 80 -15.53 15.33 -6.05
C GLN A 80 -14.08 15.86 -6.00
N GLY A 81 -13.08 14.99 -6.21
CA GLY A 81 -11.66 15.37 -6.24
C GLY A 81 -10.77 14.51 -5.34
N GLN A 82 -9.54 14.97 -5.14
CA GLN A 82 -8.57 14.32 -4.25
C GLN A 82 -8.80 14.73 -2.80
N CYS A 83 -8.85 13.77 -1.89
CA CYS A 83 -8.88 14.03 -0.45
C CYS A 83 -7.62 13.46 0.20
N THR A 84 -6.85 14.30 0.89
CA THR A 84 -5.67 13.87 1.66
C THR A 84 -6.12 13.06 2.87
N PHE A 85 -5.68 11.81 2.94
CA PHE A 85 -6.14 10.82 3.92
C PHE A 85 -5.24 10.69 5.15
N LEU A 86 -3.99 11.16 5.06
CA LEU A 86 -2.97 10.96 6.10
C LEU A 86 -3.40 11.45 7.48
N GLN A 87 -4.11 12.58 7.55
CA GLN A 87 -4.52 13.19 8.82
C GLN A 87 -5.69 12.47 9.51
N TYR A 88 -6.38 11.58 8.80
CA TYR A 88 -7.57 10.88 9.30
C TYR A 88 -7.29 9.43 9.70
N LEU A 89 -6.12 8.89 9.34
CA LEU A 89 -5.74 7.53 9.69
C LEU A 89 -5.13 7.47 11.09
N SER A 90 -5.57 6.49 11.87
CA SER A 90 -4.90 6.13 13.12
C SER A 90 -3.52 5.52 12.86
N GLU A 91 -2.67 5.52 13.89
CA GLU A 91 -1.38 4.84 13.85
C GLU A 91 -1.53 3.34 13.53
N ASP A 92 -2.58 2.69 14.05
CA ASP A 92 -2.87 1.28 13.79
C ASP A 92 -3.22 1.02 12.32
N ALA A 93 -4.02 1.90 11.71
CA ALA A 93 -4.35 1.80 10.28
C ALA A 93 -3.11 2.03 9.41
N LEU A 94 -2.28 3.02 9.77
CA LEU A 94 -1.00 3.28 9.10
C LEU A 94 -0.04 2.10 9.23
N TYR A 95 0.00 1.44 10.40
CA TYR A 95 0.81 0.25 10.62
C TYR A 95 0.45 -0.86 9.64
N LEU A 96 -0.85 -1.16 9.45
CA LEU A 96 -1.31 -2.17 8.50
C LEU A 96 -0.86 -1.87 7.07
N LEU A 97 -1.05 -0.62 6.61
CA LEU A 97 -0.65 -0.21 5.26
C LEU A 97 0.86 -0.30 5.06
N LYS A 98 1.65 0.13 6.05
CA LYS A 98 3.12 0.02 6.01
C LYS A 98 3.60 -1.42 6.05
N TYR A 99 2.93 -2.29 6.79
CA TYR A 99 3.25 -3.71 6.83
C TYR A 99 2.94 -4.40 5.49
N ALA A 100 1.76 -4.15 4.92
CA ALA A 100 1.39 -4.63 3.59
C ALA A 100 2.40 -4.14 2.54
N PHE A 101 2.80 -2.87 2.61
CA PHE A 101 3.84 -2.30 1.77
C PHE A 101 5.20 -3.00 1.94
N TYR A 102 5.66 -3.19 3.18
CA TYR A 102 6.93 -3.86 3.47
C TYR A 102 6.99 -5.28 2.90
N VAL A 103 5.92 -6.07 3.09
CA VAL A 103 5.88 -7.43 2.55
C VAL A 103 5.88 -7.41 1.03
N SER A 104 5.15 -6.48 0.42
CA SER A 104 5.13 -6.30 -1.04
C SER A 104 6.52 -5.91 -1.54
N LEU A 105 7.18 -4.98 -0.88
CA LEU A 105 8.54 -4.57 -1.22
C LEU A 105 9.55 -5.72 -1.09
N THR A 106 9.44 -6.51 -0.03
CA THR A 106 10.27 -7.69 0.20
C THR A 106 10.06 -8.73 -0.89
N GLN A 107 8.81 -8.97 -1.29
CA GLN A 107 8.51 -9.89 -2.40
C GLN A 107 9.04 -9.35 -3.73
N MET A 108 8.91 -8.04 -3.99
CA MET A 108 9.44 -7.41 -5.19
C MET A 108 10.95 -7.64 -5.31
N ILE A 109 11.70 -7.36 -4.23
CA ILE A 109 13.16 -7.50 -4.22
C ILE A 109 13.58 -8.97 -4.29
N ARG A 110 12.86 -9.89 -3.63
CA ARG A 110 13.15 -11.33 -3.73
C ARG A 110 12.87 -11.89 -5.12
N ASN A 111 11.89 -11.31 -5.81
CA ASN A 111 11.48 -11.71 -7.15
C ASN A 111 12.14 -10.86 -8.26
N ASP A 112 13.11 -9.99 -7.95
CA ASP A 112 13.78 -9.08 -8.92
C ASP A 112 14.49 -9.85 -10.08
N ASN A 113 14.64 -11.18 -9.96
CA ASN A 113 15.12 -12.08 -11.03
C ASN A 113 14.03 -12.58 -12.00
N HIS A 114 12.76 -12.27 -11.76
CA HIS A 114 11.62 -12.62 -12.60
C HIS A 114 10.78 -11.37 -12.81
N TYR A 115 10.88 -10.77 -13.99
CA TYR A 115 9.98 -9.69 -14.44
C TYR A 115 8.52 -10.04 -14.06
N PRO A 116 7.92 -9.36 -13.07
CA PRO A 116 6.56 -9.65 -12.68
C PRO A 116 5.64 -8.77 -13.50
N THR A 117 5.53 -9.03 -14.80
CA THR A 117 4.46 -8.46 -15.62
C THR A 117 3.20 -9.29 -15.35
N TYR A 118 2.43 -8.91 -14.34
CA TYR A 118 1.05 -9.40 -14.19
C TYR A 118 0.10 -8.25 -13.87
N MET A 119 0.06 -7.28 -14.79
CA MET A 119 -1.08 -6.39 -14.96
C MET A 119 -1.36 -6.26 -16.47
N ASP A 120 -2.63 -6.26 -16.84
CA ASP A 120 -3.07 -5.88 -18.18
C ASP A 120 -2.49 -4.49 -18.51
N GLU A 121 -1.73 -4.39 -19.61
CA GLU A 121 -1.05 -3.17 -20.05
C GLU A 121 -2.01 -1.96 -20.12
N VAL A 122 -3.29 -2.21 -20.39
CA VAL A 122 -4.34 -1.18 -20.46
C VAL A 122 -4.69 -0.63 -19.07
N ALA A 123 -4.74 -1.48 -18.05
CA ALA A 123 -4.97 -1.07 -16.67
C ALA A 123 -3.75 -0.32 -16.13
N LEU A 124 -2.54 -0.80 -16.44
CA LEU A 124 -1.29 -0.14 -16.09
C LEU A 124 -1.19 1.25 -16.73
N MET A 125 -1.50 1.39 -18.02
CA MET A 125 -1.53 2.68 -18.72
C MET A 125 -2.55 3.65 -18.13
N THR A 126 -3.73 3.15 -17.74
CA THR A 126 -4.79 3.98 -17.15
C THR A 126 -4.40 4.46 -15.75
N ILE A 127 -3.79 3.59 -14.95
CA ILE A 127 -3.31 3.93 -13.61
C ILE A 127 -2.09 4.85 -13.70
N SER A 128 -1.12 4.56 -14.56
CA SER A 128 0.05 5.43 -14.81
C SER A 128 -0.36 6.79 -15.37
N LYS A 129 -1.41 6.87 -16.19
CA LYS A 129 -1.95 8.15 -16.67
C LYS A 129 -2.59 8.94 -15.53
N ARG A 130 -3.40 8.30 -14.68
CA ARG A 130 -4.00 8.94 -13.50
C ARG A 130 -2.94 9.38 -12.49
N VAL A 131 -1.97 8.52 -12.20
CA VAL A 131 -0.85 8.81 -11.29
C VAL A 131 0.04 9.92 -11.89
N GLY A 132 0.38 9.86 -13.18
CA GLY A 132 1.16 10.88 -13.86
C GLY A 132 0.46 12.24 -13.97
N GLU A 133 -0.86 12.26 -14.18
CA GLU A 133 -1.66 13.49 -14.19
C GLU A 133 -1.70 14.14 -12.79
N VAL A 134 -1.65 13.35 -11.72
CA VAL A 134 -1.62 13.82 -10.33
C VAL A 134 -0.21 14.20 -9.85
N LEU A 135 0.84 13.59 -10.42
CA LEU A 135 2.24 13.80 -10.02
C LEU A 135 3.00 14.83 -10.85
N LYS A 136 2.36 15.49 -11.83
CA LYS A 136 2.97 16.51 -12.69
C LYS A 136 3.55 17.74 -11.97
N GLU A 137 3.43 17.82 -10.64
CA GLU A 137 4.11 18.82 -9.82
C GLU A 137 5.54 18.45 -9.39
N GLY A 138 6.08 17.26 -9.73
CA GLY A 138 7.40 16.88 -9.21
C GLY A 138 8.17 15.80 -9.96
N ARG A 139 8.94 16.24 -10.97
CA ARG A 139 10.07 15.57 -11.64
C ARG A 139 9.75 14.43 -12.62
N ASP A 140 10.47 14.51 -13.74
CA ASP A 140 10.52 13.58 -14.86
C ASP A 140 11.10 12.22 -14.38
N ILE A 141 10.35 11.14 -14.54
CA ILE A 141 10.75 9.78 -14.13
C ILE A 141 11.53 9.16 -15.30
N GLN A 142 12.85 9.03 -15.18
CA GLN A 142 13.70 8.39 -16.20
C GLN A 142 13.90 6.88 -15.99
N ASP A 143 13.65 6.15 -17.08
CA ASP A 143 14.15 4.86 -17.64
C ASP A 143 14.57 3.64 -16.80
N ASP A 144 14.77 3.71 -15.48
CA ASP A 144 15.03 2.52 -14.63
C ASP A 144 13.87 2.20 -13.66
N ALA A 145 12.66 2.64 -14.01
CA ALA A 145 11.46 2.34 -13.23
C ALA A 145 10.99 0.91 -13.52
N HIS A 146 11.17 -0.01 -12.56
CA HIS A 146 10.43 -1.26 -12.55
C HIS A 146 8.93 -0.95 -12.45
N LEU A 147 8.24 -1.04 -13.58
CA LEU A 147 6.82 -0.74 -13.71
C LEU A 147 5.97 -1.92 -13.24
N GLY A 148 5.26 -1.72 -12.13
CA GLY A 148 4.09 -2.50 -11.74
C GLY A 148 4.37 -3.84 -11.08
N PHE A 149 4.64 -3.83 -9.78
CA PHE A 149 4.61 -5.03 -8.92
C PHE A 149 3.40 -5.00 -7.99
N ALA A 150 2.59 -6.07 -8.00
CA ALA A 150 1.40 -6.16 -7.16
C ALA A 150 1.44 -7.40 -6.25
N VAL A 151 1.06 -7.22 -4.99
CA VAL A 151 0.91 -8.31 -4.01
C VAL A 151 -0.39 -8.13 -3.25
N ALA A 152 -1.19 -9.19 -3.23
CA ALA A 152 -2.37 -9.29 -2.38
C ALA A 152 -2.01 -9.93 -1.04
N MET A 153 -2.43 -9.32 0.05
CA MET A 153 -2.27 -9.85 1.40
C MET A 153 -3.61 -9.98 2.11
N ASP A 154 -3.87 -11.17 2.62
CA ASP A 154 -5.01 -11.41 3.50
C ASP A 154 -4.68 -11.06 4.95
N PHE A 155 -5.51 -10.21 5.56
CA PHE A 155 -5.49 -9.93 6.99
C PHE A 155 -6.72 -10.54 7.64
N ASN A 156 -6.51 -11.61 8.39
CA ASN A 156 -7.55 -12.30 9.13
C ASN A 156 -7.26 -12.14 10.63
N PRO A 157 -7.71 -11.03 11.27
CA PRO A 157 -7.38 -10.78 12.67
C PRO A 157 -7.90 -11.90 13.57
N THR A 158 -7.06 -12.35 14.51
CA THR A 158 -7.41 -13.38 15.51
C THR A 158 -7.45 -12.84 16.93
N GLU A 159 -7.07 -11.58 17.10
CA GLU A 159 -6.92 -10.89 18.37
C GLU A 159 -7.55 -9.49 18.33
N PRO A 160 -7.98 -8.95 19.48
CA PRO A 160 -8.70 -7.68 19.53
C PRO A 160 -7.93 -6.49 18.95
N LEU A 161 -6.59 -6.46 19.09
CA LEU A 161 -5.77 -5.38 18.56
C LEU A 161 -5.74 -5.38 17.04
N GLY A 162 -5.54 -6.54 16.41
CA GLY A 162 -5.63 -6.69 14.96
C GLY A 162 -7.01 -6.31 14.43
N GLN A 163 -8.08 -6.68 15.14
CA GLN A 163 -9.43 -6.26 14.79
C GLN A 163 -9.61 -4.73 14.89
N ALA A 164 -9.09 -4.10 15.94
CA ALA A 164 -9.18 -2.65 16.12
C ALA A 164 -8.47 -1.90 14.99
N ALA A 165 -7.29 -2.36 14.57
CA ALA A 165 -6.55 -1.80 13.44
C ALA A 165 -7.35 -1.91 12.13
N VAL A 166 -7.97 -3.06 11.86
CA VAL A 166 -8.82 -3.28 10.68
C VAL A 166 -10.06 -2.36 10.72
N ILE A 167 -10.77 -2.31 11.85
CA ILE A 167 -11.94 -1.41 12.00
C ILE A 167 -11.51 0.03 11.77
N SER A 168 -10.38 0.45 12.34
CA SER A 168 -9.89 1.81 12.18
C SER A 168 -9.54 2.14 10.74
N LEU A 169 -8.94 1.20 9.99
CA LEU A 169 -8.66 1.37 8.58
C LEU A 169 -9.96 1.51 7.77
N LEU A 170 -10.90 0.57 7.94
CA LEU A 170 -12.19 0.58 7.23
C LEU A 170 -13.02 1.83 7.54
N SER A 171 -13.09 2.24 8.80
CA SER A 171 -13.81 3.44 9.23
C SER A 171 -13.20 4.73 8.69
N SER A 172 -11.89 4.71 8.41
CA SER A 172 -11.23 5.83 7.76
C SER A 172 -11.65 5.87 6.29
N VAL A 173 -11.56 4.75 5.56
CA VAL A 173 -11.77 4.69 4.10
C VAL A 173 -13.23 4.71 3.63
N ALA A 174 -14.18 4.50 4.54
CA ALA A 174 -15.62 4.52 4.26
C ALA A 174 -16.27 5.92 4.27
N GLN A 175 -15.48 7.00 4.46
CA GLN A 175 -15.93 8.39 4.46
C GLN A 175 -15.96 8.98 3.05
#